data_AF-A0A1X0SAS8-F1
#
_entry.id   AF-A0A1X0SAS8-F1
#
_cell.length_a   1.000
_cell.length_b   1.000
_cell.length_c   1.000
_cell.angle_alpha   90.00
_cell.angle_beta   90.00
_cell.angle_gamma   90.00
#
_symmetry.space_group_name_H-M   'P 1'
#
loop_
_entity.id
_entity.type
_entity.pdbx_description
1 polymer ?
#
loop_
_entity_poly.entity_id
_entity_poly.type
_entity_poly.pdbx_seq_one_letter_code
_entity_poly.pdbx_strand_id
1 'polypeptide(L)'
;MSAMLIQNVHIPHGWANGTIALVDYIDEEFICLKKFRNAHDDEPEEQIYWIQRIIRQVPSTGYTRTQFPVVPAFASTIHKAQSTSIDCVAIHLETRSPMISFMCQCLE
;
A
#
# COMPACT_ATOMS: atom_id res chain seq x y z
N MET A 1 -7.75 7.20 4.24
CA MET A 1 -7.88 5.72 4.06
C MET A 1 -6.49 5.12 3.89
N SER A 2 -6.17 3.95 4.48
CA SER A 2 -4.85 3.32 4.28
C SER A 2 -4.82 2.42 3.05
N ALA A 3 -3.73 2.53 2.28
CA ALA A 3 -3.49 1.77 1.06
C ALA A 3 -2.02 1.28 0.99
N MET A 4 -1.82 0.13 0.37
CA MET A 4 -0.51 -0.48 0.15
C MET A 4 -0.21 -0.54 -1.34
N LEU A 5 0.99 -0.13 -1.72
CA LEU A 5 1.49 -0.27 -3.09
C LEU A 5 1.76 -1.73 -3.44
N ILE A 6 1.34 -2.15 -4.64
CA ILE A 6 1.55 -3.52 -5.15
C ILE A 6 2.66 -3.61 -6.21
N GLN A 7 3.40 -2.53 -6.43
CA GLN A 7 4.56 -2.50 -7.33
C GLN A 7 5.50 -1.35 -6.97
N ASN A 8 6.74 -1.43 -7.46
CA ASN A 8 7.69 -0.33 -7.34
C ASN A 8 7.29 0.82 -8.26
N VAL A 9 7.23 2.04 -7.72
CA VAL A 9 6.86 3.24 -8.48
C VAL A 9 8.00 4.26 -8.44
N HIS A 10 8.63 4.46 -7.27
CA HIS A 10 9.77 5.36 -7.13
C HIS A 10 10.71 4.93 -5.99
N ILE A 11 11.65 4.05 -6.32
CA ILE A 11 12.59 3.43 -5.35
C ILE A 11 13.46 4.45 -4.61
N PRO A 12 14.03 5.50 -5.23
CA PRO A 12 14.90 6.44 -4.51
C PRO A 12 14.20 7.21 -3.38
N HIS A 13 12.88 7.35 -3.44
CA HIS A 13 12.07 7.99 -2.39
C HIS A 13 11.27 6.94 -1.58
N GLY A 14 11.64 5.66 -1.68
CA GLY A 14 11.02 4.57 -0.92
C GLY A 14 9.55 4.30 -1.26
N TRP A 15 9.10 4.59 -2.49
CA TRP A 15 7.78 4.19 -2.99
C TRP A 15 7.92 2.85 -3.71
N ALA A 16 7.95 1.78 -2.90
CA ALA A 16 8.21 0.42 -3.34
C ALA A 16 6.97 -0.47 -3.13
N ASN A 17 7.03 -1.68 -3.68
CA ASN A 17 6.05 -2.71 -3.38
C ASN A 17 6.01 -2.99 -1.86
N GLY A 18 4.82 -2.96 -1.26
CA GLY A 18 4.63 -3.09 0.18
C GLY A 18 4.59 -1.77 0.95
N THR A 19 4.93 -0.63 0.34
CA THR A 19 4.82 0.68 1.01
C THR A 19 3.37 0.96 1.39
N ILE A 20 3.14 1.22 2.67
CA ILE A 20 1.85 1.63 3.23
C ILE A 20 1.79 3.15 3.27
N ALA A 21 0.68 3.71 2.81
CA ALA A 21 0.45 5.14 2.74
C ALA A 21 -1.02 5.47 3.01
N LEU A 22 -1.30 6.73 3.32
CA LEU A 22 -2.63 7.29 3.39
C LEU A 22 -3.05 7.81 2.01
N VAL A 23 -4.26 7.48 1.59
CA VAL A 23 -4.92 8.13 0.46
C VAL A 23 -5.37 9.52 0.92
N ASP A 24 -4.82 10.55 0.28
CA ASP A 24 -5.13 11.96 0.53
C ASP A 24 -6.21 12.46 -0.44
N TYR A 25 -6.08 12.12 -1.72
CA TYR A 25 -7.02 12.51 -2.77
C TYR A 25 -7.15 11.41 -3.84
N ILE A 26 -8.30 11.33 -4.50
CA ILE A 26 -8.56 10.39 -5.60
C ILE A 26 -9.48 11.02 -6.63
N ASP A 27 -9.15 10.84 -7.90
CA ASP A 27 -10.00 11.18 -9.03
C ASP A 27 -10.02 10.07 -10.10
N GLU A 28 -10.47 10.40 -11.31
CA GLU A 28 -10.55 9.45 -12.42
C GLU A 28 -9.18 9.02 -12.94
N GLU A 29 -8.20 9.91 -12.95
CA GLU A 29 -6.88 9.72 -13.58
C GLU A 29 -5.79 9.36 -12.56
N PHE A 30 -5.86 9.93 -11.36
CA PHE A 30 -4.82 9.89 -10.34
C PHE A 30 -5.33 9.52 -8.96
N ILE A 31 -4.43 8.92 -8.18
CA ILE A 31 -4.54 8.78 -6.74
C ILE A 31 -3.34 9.45 -6.09
N CYS A 32 -3.60 10.28 -5.08
CA CYS A 32 -2.60 10.94 -4.26
C CYS A 32 -2.37 10.11 -2.99
N LEU A 33 -1.14 9.63 -2.83
CA LEU A 33 -0.70 8.93 -1.63
C LEU A 33 0.23 9.81 -0.80
N LYS A 34 0.04 9.74 0.51
CA LYS A 34 0.79 10.46 1.52
C LYS A 34 1.41 9.48 2.51
N LYS A 35 2.71 9.59 2.76
CA LYS A 35 3.40 8.89 3.85
C LYS A 35 4.25 9.87 4.64
N PHE A 36 4.55 9.53 5.88
CA PHE A 36 5.42 10.33 6.73
C PHE A 36 6.75 9.63 6.86
N ARG A 37 7.83 10.36 6.61
CA ARG A 37 9.17 9.95 6.99
C ARG A 37 9.41 10.45 8.41
N ASN A 38 10.04 9.61 9.23
CA ASN A 38 10.30 9.89 10.64
C ASN A 38 9.03 10.28 11.41
N ALA A 39 7.97 9.47 11.32
CA ALA A 39 6.71 9.73 12.01
C ALA A 39 6.83 9.88 13.54
N HIS A 40 7.97 9.52 14.12
CA HIS A 40 8.26 9.61 15.56
C HIS A 40 9.15 10.81 15.94
N ASP A 41 9.56 11.65 14.99
CA ASP A 41 10.32 12.88 15.25
C ASP A 41 9.38 14.06 15.48
N ASP A 42 9.87 15.11 16.14
CA ASP A 42 9.10 16.33 16.46
C ASP A 42 8.55 17.06 15.22
N GLU A 43 9.19 16.88 14.06
CA GLU A 43 8.73 17.39 12.76
C GLU A 43 8.73 16.26 11.70
N PRO A 44 7.58 15.56 11.51
CA PRO A 44 7.49 14.50 10.52
C PRO A 44 7.56 15.08 9.09
N GLU A 45 8.45 14.53 8.27
CA GLU A 45 8.59 14.95 6.88
C GLU A 45 7.51 14.28 6.02
N GLU A 46 6.55 15.07 5.55
CA GLU A 46 5.49 14.61 4.68
C GLU A 46 5.99 14.36 3.26
N GLN A 47 5.68 13.18 2.72
CA GLN A 47 5.95 12.83 1.33
C GLN A 47 4.66 12.51 0.59
N ILE A 48 4.42 13.23 -0.49
CA ILE A 48 3.25 13.07 -1.37
C ILE A 48 3.70 12.48 -2.70
N TYR A 49 2.91 11.55 -3.24
CA TYR A 49 3.16 10.97 -4.55
C TYR A 49 1.86 10.72 -5.32
N TRP A 50 1.81 11.22 -6.55
CA TRP A 50 0.68 11.07 -7.47
C TRP A 50 0.90 9.86 -8.37
N ILE A 51 -0.11 8.98 -8.44
CA ILE A 51 -0.02 7.70 -9.15
C ILE A 51 -1.14 7.58 -10.16
N GLN A 52 -0.78 7.21 -11.38
CA GLN A 52 -1.73 6.89 -12.45
C GLN A 52 -2.17 5.42 -12.42
N ARG A 53 -3.27 5.14 -13.12
CA ARG A 53 -3.72 3.77 -13.36
C ARG A 53 -2.71 3.00 -14.21
N ILE A 54 -2.56 1.72 -13.89
CA ILE A 54 -1.81 0.77 -14.72
C ILE A 54 -2.75 -0.13 -15.49
N ILE A 55 -2.29 -0.58 -16.67
CA ILE A 55 -2.97 -1.58 -17.48
C ILE A 55 -2.21 -2.90 -17.34
N ARG A 56 -2.89 -3.97 -16.95
CA ARG A 56 -2.33 -5.33 -16.91
C ARG A 56 -3.20 -6.31 -17.67
N GLN A 57 -2.56 -7.21 -18.42
CA GLN A 57 -3.22 -8.36 -19.03
C GLN A 57 -3.64 -9.35 -17.95
N VAL A 58 -4.88 -9.84 -18.02
CA VAL A 58 -5.36 -10.87 -17.11
C VAL A 58 -4.88 -12.23 -17.63
N PRO A 59 -4.06 -12.98 -16.85
CA PRO A 59 -3.46 -14.22 -17.32
C PRO A 59 -4.49 -15.21 -17.87
N SER A 60 -4.13 -15.88 -18.97
CA SER A 60 -4.98 -16.88 -19.63
C SER A 60 -6.31 -16.34 -20.20
N THR A 61 -6.42 -15.03 -20.34
CA THR A 61 -7.56 -14.36 -20.99
C THR A 61 -7.07 -13.33 -22.00
N GLY A 62 -7.94 -12.89 -22.92
CA GLY A 62 -7.67 -11.74 -23.81
C GLY A 62 -8.05 -10.38 -23.20
N TYR A 63 -8.36 -10.33 -21.90
CA TYR A 63 -8.85 -9.12 -21.24
C TYR A 63 -7.72 -8.34 -20.56
N THR A 64 -7.88 -7.01 -20.57
CA THR A 64 -7.04 -6.08 -19.82
C THR A 64 -7.78 -5.53 -18.61
N ARG A 65 -7.03 -5.22 -17.55
CA ARG A 65 -7.51 -4.52 -16.37
C ARG A 65 -6.77 -3.21 -16.21
N THR A 66 -7.53 -2.12 -16.12
CA THR A 66 -7.02 -0.77 -15.83
C THR A 66 -7.38 -0.40 -14.39
N GLN A 67 -6.38 -0.23 -13.51
CA GLN A 67 -6.60 0.02 -12.07
C GLN A 67 -5.41 0.76 -11.46
N PHE A 68 -5.63 1.52 -10.38
CA PHE A 68 -4.53 2.01 -9.55
C PHE A 68 -3.74 0.85 -8.93
N PRO A 69 -2.39 0.94 -8.87
CA PRO A 69 -1.55 -0.11 -8.31
C PRO A 69 -1.53 -0.08 -6.77
N VAL A 70 -2.71 -0.05 -6.15
CA VAL A 70 -2.90 -0.03 -4.69
C VAL A 70 -3.94 -1.05 -4.24
N VAL A 71 -3.81 -1.53 -3.00
CA VAL A 71 -4.83 -2.33 -2.31
C VAL A 71 -5.13 -1.72 -0.93
N PRO A 72 -6.35 -1.88 -0.38
CA PRO A 72 -6.63 -1.48 1.00
C PRO A 72 -5.66 -2.15 1.97
N ALA A 73 -5.13 -1.39 2.92
CA ALA A 73 -4.06 -1.84 3.80
C ALA A 73 -4.45 -1.83 5.28
N PHE A 74 -5.71 -2.13 5.61
CA PHE A 74 -6.08 -2.34 7.01
C PHE A 74 -5.70 -3.74 7.48
N ALA A 75 -5.96 -4.75 6.64
CA ALA A 75 -5.59 -6.13 6.89
C ALA A 75 -5.34 -6.87 5.57
N SER A 76 -4.45 -7.86 5.61
CA SER A 76 -4.17 -8.81 4.54
C SER A 76 -3.92 -10.19 5.11
N THR A 77 -4.14 -11.22 4.31
CA THR A 77 -3.80 -12.59 4.70
C THR A 77 -2.28 -12.80 4.63
N ILE A 78 -1.74 -13.71 5.46
CA ILE A 78 -0.32 -14.08 5.40
C ILE A 78 0.10 -14.47 3.98
N HIS A 79 -0.73 -15.23 3.27
CA HIS A 79 -0.46 -15.64 1.89
C HIS A 79 -0.32 -14.47 0.91
N LYS A 80 -1.01 -13.35 1.14
CA LYS A 80 -0.93 -12.16 0.29
C LYS A 80 0.21 -11.22 0.68
N ALA A 81 0.66 -11.28 1.92
CA ALA A 81 1.85 -10.56 2.39
C ALA A 81 3.15 -11.35 2.17
N GLN A 82 3.08 -12.60 1.70
CA GLN A 82 4.25 -13.44 1.50
C GLN A 82 5.26 -12.76 0.56
N SER A 83 6.54 -12.82 0.94
CA SER A 83 7.64 -12.21 0.18
C SER A 83 7.57 -10.69 0.05
N THR A 84 6.74 -10.01 0.84
CA THR A 84 6.64 -8.54 0.89
C THR A 84 7.32 -8.02 2.14
N SER A 85 8.15 -7.00 2.02
CA SER A 85 8.75 -6.29 3.15
C SER A 85 7.80 -5.21 3.63
N ILE A 86 7.42 -5.25 4.91
CA ILE A 86 6.46 -4.32 5.52
C ILE A 86 7.07 -3.81 6.82
N ASP A 87 7.03 -2.50 7.04
CA ASP A 87 7.70 -1.85 8.17
C ASP A 87 6.99 -2.08 9.51
N CYS A 88 5.65 -2.10 9.51
CA CYS A 88 4.84 -2.27 10.73
C CYS A 88 3.68 -3.24 10.51
N VAL A 89 3.61 -4.28 11.33
CA VAL A 89 2.58 -5.33 11.27
C VAL A 89 2.06 -5.70 12.66
N ALA A 90 0.76 -5.94 12.74
CA ALA A 90 0.12 -6.62 13.86
C ALA A 90 -0.49 -7.93 13.35
N ILE A 91 -0.34 -9.03 14.08
CA ILE A 91 -0.79 -10.35 13.60
C ILE A 91 -1.97 -10.82 14.44
N HIS A 92 -3.08 -11.11 13.76
CA HIS A 92 -4.23 -11.76 14.36
C HIS A 92 -4.13 -13.27 14.14
N LEU A 93 -3.77 -14.00 15.20
CA LEU A 93 -3.59 -15.45 15.20
C LEU A 93 -4.89 -16.14 15.62
N GLU A 94 -5.80 -16.33 14.68
CA GLU A 94 -6.96 -17.21 14.86
C GLU A 94 -6.73 -18.55 14.16
N THR A 95 -7.13 -19.65 14.81
CA THR A 95 -6.88 -21.04 14.38
C THR A 95 -7.38 -21.42 12.99
N ARG A 96 -8.30 -20.66 12.39
CA ARG A 96 -8.91 -20.99 11.08
C ARG A 96 -8.33 -20.21 9.89
N SER A 97 -7.81 -19.01 10.11
CA SER A 97 -7.22 -18.20 9.04
C SER A 97 -6.37 -17.07 9.65
N PRO A 98 -5.04 -17.21 9.72
CA PRO A 98 -4.20 -16.17 10.29
C PRO A 98 -4.19 -14.95 9.37
N MET A 99 -4.43 -13.77 9.95
CA MET A 99 -4.45 -12.49 9.25
C MET A 99 -3.35 -11.58 9.79
N ILE A 100 -2.76 -10.80 8.89
CA ILE A 100 -1.87 -9.69 9.24
C ILE A 100 -2.70 -8.43 9.15
N SER A 101 -2.95 -7.78 10.28
CA SER A 101 -3.43 -6.41 10.30
C SER A 101 -2.23 -5.51 10.07
N PHE A 102 -2.32 -4.57 9.14
CA PHE A 102 -1.26 -3.59 9.03
C PHE A 102 -1.58 -2.44 9.96
N MET A 103 -0.64 -2.13 10.85
CA MET A 103 -0.69 -0.88 11.58
C MET A 103 -0.18 0.19 10.64
N CYS A 104 -1.11 0.97 10.08
CA CYS A 104 -0.72 2.25 9.52
C CYS A 104 -0.28 3.10 10.72
N GLN A 105 1.03 3.33 10.88
CA GLN A 105 1.62 4.15 11.96
C GLN A 105 1.19 5.63 11.93
N CYS A 106 0.12 5.96 11.20
CA CYS A 106 -0.41 7.30 11.00
C CYS A 106 -1.88 7.40 11.48
N LEU A 107 -2.37 6.41 12.23
CA LEU A 107 -3.66 6.43 12.91
C LEU A 107 -3.41 6.48 14.42
N GLU A 108 -3.04 7.66 14.91
CA GLU A 108 -3.43 8.11 16.25
C GLU A 108 -4.67 9.00 16.11
#